data_AF-I7KPV2-F1
#
_entry.id   AF-I7KPV2-F1
#
_cell.length_a   1.000
_cell.length_b   1.000
_cell.length_c   1.000
_cell.angle_alpha   90.00
_cell.angle_beta   90.00
_cell.angle_gamma   90.00
#
_symmetry.space_group_name_H-M   'P 1'
#
loop_
_entity.id
_entity.type
_entity.pdbx_description
1 polymer ?
#
loop_
_entity_poly.entity_id
_entity_poly.type
_entity_poly.pdbx_seq_one_letter_code
_entity_poly.pdbx_strand_id
1 'polypeptide(L)' 'MHYFRLNKENAVDHQDHYYIFKVETDPQNRLIRKYIYQRTSIVPPQKKR' A
#
# COMPACT_ATOMS: atom_id res chain seq x y z
N MET A 1 -8.09 1.68 3.94
CA MET A 1 -7.05 1.47 2.91
C MET A 1 -5.70 1.79 3.52
N HIS A 2 -4.74 0.87 3.38
CA HIS A 2 -3.36 1.07 3.77
C HIS A 2 -2.50 1.22 2.51
N TYR A 3 -1.53 2.12 2.56
CA TYR A 3 -0.58 2.33 1.48
C TYR A 3 0.72 2.93 2.03
N PHE A 4 1.80 2.77 1.28
CA PHE A 4 3.02 3.56 1.46
C PHE A 4 3.28 4.39 0.20
N ARG A 5 3.89 5.56 0.39
CA ARG A 5 4.25 6.47 -0.70
C ARG A 5 5.74 6.37 -0.97
N LEU A 6 6.10 6.07 -2.22
CA LEU A 6 7.42 6.37 -2.75
C LEU A 6 7.37 7.79 -3.30
N ASN A 7 8.09 8.71 -2.65
CA ASN A 7 8.11 10.10 -3.11
C ASN A 7 8.84 10.19 -4.45
N LYS A 8 8.37 11.08 -5.32
CA LYS A 8 8.94 11.33 -6.65
C LYS A 8 10.45 11.62 -6.66
N GLU A 9 11.00 12.19 -5.59
CA GLU A 9 12.43 12.49 -5.49
C GLU A 9 13.28 11.21 -5.46
N ASN A 10 12.68 10.09 -5.04
CA ASN A 10 13.31 8.77 -4.95
C ASN A 10 12.87 7.82 -6.07
N ALA A 11 11.96 8.24 -6.95
CA ALA A 11 11.45 7.44 -8.05
C ALA A 11 12.20 7.73 -9.35
N VAL A 12 12.51 6.67 -10.12
CA VAL A 12 13.26 6.77 -11.38
C VAL A 12 12.49 7.55 -12.46
N ASP A 13 11.15 7.52 -12.40
CA ASP A 13 10.27 8.22 -13.34
C ASP A 13 9.80 9.58 -12.83
N HIS A 14 10.35 10.04 -11.69
CA HIS A 14 10.02 11.32 -11.06
C HIS A 14 8.52 11.51 -10.75
N GLN A 15 7.79 10.43 -10.49
CA GLN A 15 6.39 10.46 -10.08
C GLN A 15 6.20 9.93 -8.65
N ASP A 16 5.17 10.41 -7.97
CA ASP A 16 4.77 9.83 -6.69
C ASP A 16 4.05 8.50 -6.93
N HIS A 17 4.49 7.45 -6.24
CA HIS A 17 3.86 6.13 -6.33
C HIS A 17 3.23 5.72 -5.01
N TYR A 18 1.98 5.30 -5.08
CA TYR A 18 1.19 4.83 -3.96
C TYR A 18 1.02 3.31 -4.07
N TYR A 19 1.70 2.56 -3.20
CA TYR A 19 1.60 1.11 -3.16
C TYR A 19 0.54 0.70 -2.15
N ILE A 20 -0.58 0.18 -2.63
CA ILE A 20 -1.75 -0.16 -1.83
C ILE A 20 -1.68 -1.62 -1.39
N PHE A 21 -1.99 -1.85 -0.12
CA PHE A 21 -2.05 -3.19 0.46
C PHE A 21 -3.22 -3.34 1.44
N LYS A 22 -3.59 -4.60 1.68
CA LYS A 22 -4.47 -5.02 2.77
C LYS A 22 -3.64 -5.62 3.89
N VAL A 23 -4.12 -5.48 5.12
CA VAL A 23 -3.54 -6.15 6.29
C VAL A 23 -4.57 -7.15 6.79
N GLU A 24 -4.17 -8.40 6.87
CA GLU A 24 -5.01 -9.49 7.37
C GLU A 24 -4.27 -10.20 8.52
N THR A 25 -5.00 -10.66 9.52
CA THR A 25 -4.45 -11.56 10.54
C THR A 25 -4.47 -12.97 10.01
N ASP A 26 -3.41 -13.74 10.23
CA ASP A 26 -3.46 -15.16 9.91
C ASP A 26 -4.55 -15.86 10.75
N PRO A 27 -5.46 -16.65 10.12
CA PRO A 27 -6.55 -17.28 10.84
C PRO A 27 -6.09 -18.37 11.82
N GLN A 28 -4.93 -18.97 11.60
CA GLN A 28 -4.35 -20.02 12.44
C GLN A 28 -3.48 -19.43 13.58
N ASN A 29 -2.84 -18.28 13.34
CA ASN A 29 -2.02 -17.61 14.34
C ASN A 29 -2.29 -16.11 14.41
N ARG A 30 -2.97 -15.67 15.48
CA ARG A 30 -3.36 -14.26 15.69
C ARG A 30 -2.19 -13.28 15.86
N LEU A 31 -0.97 -13.78 16.10
CA LEU A 31 0.24 -12.97 16.20
C LEU A 31 0.84 -12.64 14.82
N ILE A 32 0.45 -13.34 13.77
CA ILE A 32 0.95 -13.13 12.42
C ILE A 32 0.05 -12.15 11.67
N ARG A 33 0.68 -11.12 11.07
CA ARG A 33 0.02 -10.17 10.16
C ARG A 33 0.54 -10.36 8.74
N LYS A 34 -0.38 -10.52 7.79
CA LYS A 34 -0.10 -10.61 6.36
C LYS A 34 -0.37 -9.28 5.69
N TYR A 35 0.64 -8.76 4.99
CA TYR A 35 0.56 -7.54 4.19
C TYR A 35 0.40 -7.94 2.74
N ILE A 36 -0.83 -7.91 2.25
CA ILE A 36 -1.21 -8.40 0.92
C ILE A 36 -1.19 -7.22 -0.03
N TYR A 37 -0.18 -7.19 -0.90
CA TYR A 37 -0.11 -6.21 -1.98
C TYR A 37 -1.35 -6.30 -2.88
N GLN A 38 -1.91 -5.15 -3.25
CA GLN A 38 -3.06 -5.08 -4.13
C GLN A 38 -2.71 -4.51 -5.49
N ARG A 39 -2.13 -3.30 -5.49
CA ARG A 39 -1.81 -2.54 -6.72
C ARG A 39 -0.96 -1.32 -6.39
N THR A 40 -0.40 -0.72 -7.44
CA THR A 40 0.24 0.61 -7.41
C THR A 40 -0.64 1.63 -8.13
N SER A 41 -0.54 2.89 -7.73
CA SER A 41 -1.18 4.02 -8.41
C SER A 41 -0.29 5.24 -8.36
N ILE A 42 -0.34 6.08 -9.39
CA ILE A 42 0.29 7.42 -9.40
C ILE A 42 -0.60 8.49 -8.78
N VAL A 43 -1.87 8.16 -8.49
CA VAL A 43 -2.80 9.03 -7.80
C VAL A 43 -3.01 8.57 -6.35
N PRO A 44 -3.15 9.50 -5.39
CA PRO A 44 -3.41 9.15 -4.01
C PRO A 44 -4.70 8.32 -3.87
N PRO A 45 -4.68 7.20 -3.14
CA PRO A 45 -5.88 6.41 -2.91
C PRO A 45 -6.87 7.21 -2.03
N GLN A 46 -8.02 7.57 -2.59
CA GLN A 46 -9.09 8.23 -1.84
C GLN A 46 -9.83 7.21 -0.97
N LYS A 47 -9.98 7.51 0.34
CA LYS A 47 -10.98 6.82 1.15
C LYS A 47 -12.35 7.22 0.60
N LYS A 48 -13.10 6.27 0.04
CA LYS A 48 -14.54 6.46 -0.16
C LYS A 48 -15.13 6.76 1.23
N ARG A 49 -15.80 7.92 1.36
CA ARG A 49 -16.48 8.34 2.60
C ARG A 49 -17.63 7.40 2.91
#